data_AF-A0A6A5XNN0-F1
#
_entry.id   AF-A0A6A5XNN0-F1
#
_cell.length_a   1.000
_cell.length_b   1.000
_cell.length_c   1.000
_cell.angle_alpha   90.00
_cell.angle_beta   90.00
_cell.angle_gamma   90.00
#
_symmetry.space_group_name_H-M   'P 1'
#
loop_
_entity.id
_entity.type
_entity.pdbx_description
1 polymer ?
#
loop_
_entity_poly.entity_id
_entity_poly.type
_entity_poly.pdbx_seq_one_letter_code
_entity_poly.pdbx_strand_id
1 'polypeptide(L)'
;MSTPPVEFSSAALQTSGTLVPVPPIAEIASTSRITKAADDLASRLTTARVTDRIEPSYWWEIGLSTFAMESLTPVVQAVSILASAIAAGTNISTSILTIPALLQTTDANTLARQWHKLYTAGIVPMISLAMGSSVGFAVLAWRSTLAPRLAVDGYGVSNVRRNLYVGATVAMAGLGPYTLGLMGGVIQELTVRATGRAKGVSQVKKGGAAATNSELVETRQLVESWGRLNFWRGIMLLTGAGMGVAATLS
;
A
#
# COMPACT_ATOMS: atom_id res chain seq x y z
N MET A 1 5.23 54.43 -3.87
CA MET A 1 4.70 53.56 -4.94
C MET A 1 3.66 52.65 -4.31
N SER A 2 2.38 52.92 -4.58
CA SER A 2 1.23 52.26 -3.97
C SER A 2 0.67 51.24 -4.96
N THR A 3 0.59 49.97 -4.59
CA THR A 3 -0.01 48.92 -5.43
C THR A 3 -1.51 48.78 -5.11
N PRO A 4 -2.39 48.66 -6.11
CA PRO A 4 -3.82 48.54 -5.89
C PRO A 4 -4.22 47.13 -5.38
N PRO A 5 -5.38 47.00 -4.70
CA PRO A 5 -5.87 45.74 -4.17
C PRO A 5 -6.46 44.85 -5.28
N VAL A 6 -6.18 43.55 -5.19
CA VAL A 6 -6.73 42.52 -6.09
C VAL A 6 -8.04 42.02 -5.48
N GLU A 7 -9.17 42.36 -6.10
CA GLU A 7 -10.49 41.78 -5.82
C GLU A 7 -10.57 40.35 -6.36
N PHE A 8 -10.83 39.38 -5.48
CA PHE A 8 -11.18 38.02 -5.88
C PHE A 8 -12.69 37.88 -5.94
N SER A 9 -13.21 37.67 -7.16
CA SER A 9 -14.61 37.42 -7.46
C SER A 9 -15.02 36.01 -7.04
N SER A 10 -16.02 35.94 -6.15
CA SER A 10 -16.59 34.72 -5.58
C SER A 10 -17.63 34.11 -6.54
N ALA A 11 -17.20 33.28 -7.49
CA ALA A 11 -18.11 32.47 -8.29
C ALA A 11 -18.52 31.21 -7.50
N ALA A 12 -19.74 31.24 -6.95
CA ALA A 12 -20.38 30.12 -6.29
C ALA A 12 -20.74 29.01 -7.31
N LEU A 13 -20.17 27.82 -7.13
CA LEU A 13 -20.66 26.60 -7.78
C LEU A 13 -21.82 26.04 -6.95
N GLN A 14 -23.06 26.31 -7.40
CA GLN A 14 -24.24 25.54 -7.03
C GLN A 14 -24.24 24.22 -7.81
N THR A 15 -23.99 23.10 -7.14
CA THR A 15 -24.24 21.77 -7.69
C THR A 15 -25.60 21.28 -7.20
N SER A 16 -26.60 21.37 -8.07
CA SER A 16 -27.93 20.79 -7.89
C SER A 16 -27.84 19.27 -7.78
N GLY A 17 -28.29 18.72 -6.66
CA GLY A 17 -28.45 17.28 -6.45
C GLY A 17 -29.72 16.75 -7.09
N THR A 18 -29.59 16.00 -8.17
CA THR A 18 -30.63 15.11 -8.71
C THR A 18 -30.45 13.72 -8.10
N LEU A 19 -31.36 13.36 -7.18
CA LEU A 19 -31.52 12.02 -6.65
C LEU A 19 -31.97 11.06 -7.77
N VAL A 20 -31.11 10.11 -8.12
CA VAL A 20 -31.45 9.00 -9.03
C VAL A 20 -32.22 7.94 -8.24
N PRO A 21 -33.42 7.50 -8.68
CA PRO A 21 -34.19 6.49 -7.99
C PRO A 21 -33.52 5.11 -8.10
N VAL A 22 -33.41 4.43 -6.96
CA VAL A 22 -32.93 3.03 -6.86
C VAL A 22 -34.05 2.10 -7.33
N PRO A 23 -33.81 1.23 -8.33
CA PRO A 23 -34.82 0.29 -8.79
C PRO A 23 -35.08 -0.84 -7.77
N PRO A 24 -36.29 -1.42 -7.77
CA PRO A 24 -36.69 -2.42 -6.80
C PRO A 24 -35.95 -3.75 -7.01
N ILE A 25 -35.55 -4.36 -5.89
CA ILE A 25 -34.96 -5.70 -5.83
C ILE A 25 -36.06 -6.71 -6.16
N ALA A 26 -36.17 -7.05 -7.43
CA ALA A 26 -36.94 -8.19 -7.89
C ALA A 26 -36.02 -9.15 -8.64
N GLU A 27 -36.20 -10.43 -8.31
CA GLU A 27 -35.90 -11.59 -9.15
C GLU A 27 -34.49 -12.21 -9.07
N ILE A 28 -34.26 -12.86 -7.93
CA ILE A 28 -33.29 -13.95 -7.77
C ILE A 28 -33.83 -15.18 -8.52
N ALA A 29 -33.64 -15.19 -9.85
CA ALA A 29 -33.88 -16.35 -10.71
C ALA A 29 -32.78 -16.46 -11.79
N SER A 30 -31.52 -16.46 -11.36
CA SER A 30 -30.35 -16.47 -12.28
C SER A 30 -29.29 -17.52 -11.91
N THR A 31 -29.47 -18.30 -10.86
CA THR A 31 -28.48 -19.31 -10.45
C THR A 31 -28.50 -20.58 -11.33
N SER A 32 -29.59 -20.87 -12.05
CA SER A 32 -29.69 -22.05 -12.93
C SER A 32 -29.10 -21.84 -14.33
N ARG A 33 -28.96 -20.59 -14.79
CA ARG A 33 -28.38 -20.29 -16.12
C ARG A 33 -26.86 -20.24 -16.08
N ILE A 34 -26.27 -19.87 -14.93
CA ILE A 34 -24.82 -19.78 -14.75
C ILE A 34 -24.20 -21.18 -14.66
N THR A 35 -24.86 -22.14 -14.00
CA THR A 35 -24.36 -23.52 -13.94
C THR A 35 -24.41 -24.22 -15.29
N LYS A 36 -25.48 -24.02 -16.07
CA LYS A 36 -25.59 -24.62 -17.42
C LYS A 36 -24.57 -24.06 -18.41
N ALA A 37 -24.21 -22.77 -18.29
CA ALA A 37 -23.14 -22.17 -19.09
C ALA A 37 -21.74 -22.67 -18.68
N ALA A 38 -21.52 -22.93 -17.39
CA ALA A 38 -20.26 -23.50 -16.90
C ALA A 38 -20.08 -24.96 -17.34
N ASP A 39 -21.16 -25.76 -17.33
CA ASP A 39 -21.12 -27.16 -17.79
C ASP A 39 -20.95 -27.27 -19.31
N ASP A 40 -21.56 -26.36 -20.09
CA ASP A 40 -21.38 -26.29 -21.54
C ASP A 40 -19.94 -25.87 -21.91
N LEU A 41 -19.35 -24.95 -21.14
CA LEU A 41 -17.95 -24.53 -21.30
C LEU A 41 -16.98 -25.67 -20.91
N ALA A 42 -17.26 -26.41 -19.84
CA ALA A 42 -16.47 -27.56 -19.42
C ALA A 42 -16.56 -28.70 -20.45
N SER A 43 -17.73 -28.94 -21.06
CA SER A 43 -17.87 -29.95 -22.11
C SER A 43 -17.08 -29.57 -23.38
N ARG A 44 -17.11 -28.30 -23.77
CA ARG A 44 -16.35 -27.75 -24.91
C ARG A 44 -14.84 -27.81 -24.68
N LEU A 45 -14.39 -27.61 -23.44
CA LEU A 45 -12.97 -27.72 -23.08
C LEU A 45 -12.48 -29.18 -23.01
N THR A 46 -13.38 -30.14 -22.79
CA THR A 46 -13.00 -31.57 -22.72
C THR A 46 -12.95 -32.22 -24.11
N THR A 47 -13.70 -31.71 -25.09
CA THR A 47 -13.65 -32.17 -26.49
C THR A 47 -12.57 -31.47 -27.32
N ALA A 48 -12.02 -30.35 -26.85
CA ALA A 48 -10.85 -29.71 -27.44
C ALA A 48 -9.53 -30.33 -26.94
N ARG A 49 -9.38 -31.66 -27.08
CA ARG A 49 -8.04 -32.26 -27.20
C ARG A 49 -7.47 -31.85 -28.56
N VAL A 50 -6.97 -30.62 -28.58
CA VAL A 50 -6.10 -30.06 -29.62
C VAL A 50 -4.77 -30.78 -29.51
N THR A 51 -4.68 -31.98 -30.08
CA THR A 51 -3.41 -32.69 -30.29
C THR A 51 -3.04 -32.85 -31.75
N ASP A 52 -3.77 -32.25 -32.69
CA ASP A 52 -3.45 -32.36 -34.13
C ASP A 52 -3.43 -30.98 -34.82
N ARG A 53 -2.31 -30.28 -34.63
CA ARG A 53 -1.74 -29.13 -35.39
C ARG A 53 -1.24 -28.03 -34.46
N ILE A 54 -0.19 -28.34 -33.71
CA ILE A 54 0.75 -27.29 -33.31
C ILE A 54 1.74 -27.19 -34.48
N GLU A 55 1.64 -26.13 -35.27
CA GLU A 55 2.62 -25.90 -36.34
C GLU A 55 4.04 -25.77 -35.74
N PRO A 56 5.06 -26.35 -36.37
CA PRO A 56 6.45 -26.32 -35.88
C PRO A 56 7.05 -24.91 -35.67
N SER A 57 6.36 -23.87 -36.13
CA SER A 57 6.78 -22.47 -36.08
C SER A 57 6.63 -21.81 -34.69
N TYR A 58 5.97 -22.43 -33.70
CA TYR A 58 5.78 -21.81 -32.37
C TYR A 58 6.76 -22.30 -31.29
N TRP A 59 7.55 -23.34 -31.56
CA TRP A 59 8.46 -23.92 -30.56
C TRP A 59 9.61 -22.97 -30.17
N TRP A 60 10.06 -22.10 -31.08
CA TRP A 60 11.12 -21.13 -30.77
C TRP A 60 10.61 -19.91 -29.99
N GLU A 61 9.35 -19.48 -30.18
CA GLU A 61 8.72 -18.42 -29.38
C GLU A 61 8.52 -18.87 -27.92
N ILE A 62 8.07 -20.13 -27.73
CA ILE A 62 7.93 -20.72 -26.40
C ILE A 62 9.31 -20.86 -25.72
N GLY A 63 10.33 -21.34 -26.45
CA GLY A 63 11.69 -21.51 -25.92
C GLY A 63 12.37 -20.20 -25.48
N LEU A 64 12.24 -19.12 -26.26
CA LEU A 64 12.76 -17.80 -25.91
C LEU A 64 12.06 -17.21 -24.68
N SER A 65 10.74 -17.40 -24.56
CA SER A 65 9.98 -16.93 -23.40
C SER A 65 10.38 -17.64 -22.11
N THR A 66 10.64 -18.95 -22.15
CA THR A 66 11.11 -19.71 -20.98
C THR A 66 12.52 -19.31 -20.55
N PHE A 67 13.46 -19.14 -21.49
CA PHE A 67 14.84 -18.72 -21.21
C PHE A 67 14.90 -17.30 -20.65
N ALA A 68 14.17 -16.36 -21.24
CA ALA A 68 14.07 -14.99 -20.73
C ALA A 68 13.45 -14.99 -19.33
N MET A 69 12.46 -15.84 -19.05
CA MET A 69 11.84 -15.90 -17.73
C MET A 69 12.75 -16.52 -16.65
N GLU A 70 13.60 -17.50 -16.95
CA GLU A 70 14.53 -18.05 -15.96
C GLU A 70 15.54 -17.00 -15.47
N SER A 71 16.09 -16.18 -16.37
CA SER A 71 17.05 -15.13 -16.02
C SER A 71 16.46 -13.96 -15.22
N LEU A 72 15.13 -13.75 -15.30
CA LEU A 72 14.45 -12.66 -14.60
C LEU A 72 14.19 -12.93 -13.11
N THR A 73 14.17 -14.19 -12.67
CA THR A 73 13.84 -14.54 -11.27
C THR A 73 14.79 -13.88 -10.25
N PRO A 74 16.12 -13.97 -10.42
CA PRO A 74 17.07 -13.37 -9.47
C PRO A 74 16.96 -11.84 -9.45
N VAL A 75 16.69 -11.22 -10.60
CA VAL A 75 16.50 -9.77 -10.70
C VAL A 75 15.26 -9.33 -9.93
N VAL A 76 14.12 -10.01 -10.13
CA VAL A 76 12.87 -9.70 -9.41
C VAL A 76 13.03 -9.93 -7.91
N GLN A 77 13.73 -11.00 -7.49
CA GLN A 77 14.05 -11.25 -6.08
C GLN A 77 14.88 -10.10 -5.48
N ALA A 78 16.00 -9.74 -6.11
CA ALA A 78 16.90 -8.71 -5.62
C ALA A 78 16.22 -7.35 -5.54
N VAL A 79 15.49 -6.93 -6.59
CA VAL A 79 14.78 -5.64 -6.62
C VAL A 79 13.68 -5.58 -5.56
N SER A 80 12.88 -6.65 -5.40
CA SER A 80 11.78 -6.69 -4.43
C SER A 80 12.29 -6.66 -2.98
N ILE A 81 13.36 -7.40 -2.69
CA ILE A 81 13.99 -7.42 -1.37
C ILE A 81 14.62 -6.04 -1.07
N LEU A 82 15.36 -5.46 -2.03
CA LEU A 82 16.00 -4.17 -1.84
C LEU A 82 14.96 -3.06 -1.63
N ALA A 83 13.92 -3.00 -2.46
CA ALA A 83 12.88 -1.98 -2.36
C ALA A 83 12.11 -2.09 -1.03
N SER A 84 11.76 -3.30 -0.60
CA SER A 84 11.11 -3.53 0.70
C SER A 84 12.02 -3.20 1.88
N ALA A 85 13.31 -3.53 1.82
CA ALA A 85 14.29 -3.19 2.85
C ALA A 85 14.51 -1.67 2.97
N ILE A 86 14.59 -0.95 1.84
CA ILE A 86 14.66 0.52 1.83
C ILE A 86 13.39 1.11 2.47
N ALA A 87 12.21 0.62 2.06
CA ALA A 87 10.94 1.08 2.64
C ALA A 87 10.84 0.81 4.16
N ALA A 88 11.31 -0.35 4.62
CA ALA A 88 11.38 -0.66 6.04
C ALA A 88 12.35 0.29 6.78
N GLY A 89 13.56 0.43 6.25
CA GLY A 89 14.61 1.28 6.81
C GLY A 89 14.19 2.74 6.93
N THR A 90 13.56 3.30 5.90
CA THR A 90 13.06 4.69 5.93
C THR A 90 11.96 4.89 6.98
N ASN A 91 11.02 3.95 7.17
CA ASN A 91 10.00 4.06 8.22
C ASN A 91 10.64 4.01 9.63
N ILE A 92 11.56 3.07 9.85
CA ILE A 92 12.22 2.89 11.14
C ILE A 92 13.10 4.11 11.45
N SER A 93 13.91 4.57 10.51
CA SER A 93 14.79 5.73 10.68
C SER A 93 14.01 7.02 10.92
N THR A 94 12.88 7.21 10.24
CA THR A 94 11.98 8.35 10.49
C THR A 94 11.53 8.35 11.95
N SER A 95 11.19 7.19 12.49
CA SER A 95 10.65 7.08 13.86
C SER A 95 11.72 7.24 14.94
N ILE A 96 12.94 6.75 14.70
CA ILE A 96 14.05 6.80 15.68
C ILE A 96 14.83 8.11 15.62
N LEU A 97 15.02 8.69 14.43
CA LEU A 97 15.89 9.85 14.25
C LEU A 97 15.08 11.12 13.96
N THR A 98 14.20 11.06 12.96
CA THR A 98 13.49 12.25 12.49
C THR A 98 12.45 12.74 13.49
N ILE A 99 11.70 11.83 14.13
CA ILE A 99 10.65 12.21 15.07
C ILE A 99 11.22 12.87 16.33
N PRO A 100 12.23 12.33 17.03
CA PRO A 100 12.83 13.02 18.17
C PRO A 100 13.40 14.40 17.80
N ALA A 101 14.01 14.55 16.63
CA ALA A 101 14.48 15.85 16.14
C ALA A 101 13.30 16.82 15.90
N LEU A 102 12.22 16.34 15.31
CA LEU A 102 11.01 17.12 15.04
C LEU A 102 10.36 17.62 16.33
N LEU A 103 10.35 16.78 17.37
CA LEU A 103 9.78 17.09 18.68
C LEU A 103 10.54 18.17 19.46
N GLN A 104 11.74 18.57 19.06
CA GLN A 104 12.47 19.70 19.67
C GLN A 104 11.83 21.06 19.34
N THR A 105 10.87 21.10 18.41
CA THR A 105 10.14 22.31 18.03
C THR A 105 9.30 22.85 19.19
N THR A 106 9.39 24.16 19.43
CA THR A 106 8.72 24.85 20.55
C THR A 106 7.35 25.44 20.20
N ASP A 107 6.98 25.47 18.92
CA ASP A 107 5.70 26.00 18.44
C ASP A 107 4.84 24.89 17.82
N ALA A 108 3.59 24.77 18.26
CA ALA A 108 2.68 23.70 17.86
C ALA A 108 2.38 23.72 16.36
N ASN A 109 2.16 24.92 15.80
CA ASN A 109 1.81 25.09 14.41
C ASN A 109 3.01 24.76 13.50
N THR A 110 4.20 25.19 13.89
CA THR A 110 5.45 24.85 13.20
C THR A 110 5.70 23.35 13.24
N LEU A 111 5.50 22.70 14.39
CA LEU A 111 5.62 21.24 14.54
C LEU A 111 4.68 20.49 13.59
N ALA A 112 3.39 20.86 13.56
CA ALA A 112 2.42 20.25 12.66
C ALA A 112 2.77 20.47 11.18
N ARG A 113 3.22 21.68 10.80
CA ARG A 113 3.65 21.99 9.42
C ARG A 113 4.88 21.20 9.00
N GLN A 114 5.87 21.07 9.88
CA GLN A 114 7.07 20.27 9.61
C GLN A 114 6.74 18.78 9.47
N TRP A 115 5.89 18.25 10.37
CA TRP A 115 5.35 16.90 10.23
C TRP A 115 4.63 16.71 8.88
N HIS A 116 3.79 17.67 8.48
CA HIS A 116 3.03 17.55 7.25
C HIS A 116 3.94 17.52 6.02
N LYS A 117 4.98 18.36 5.98
CA LYS A 117 5.99 18.35 4.91
C LYS A 117 6.72 17.01 4.84
N LEU A 118 7.11 16.47 5.99
CA LEU A 118 7.74 15.14 6.09
C LEU A 118 6.81 14.04 5.55
N TYR A 119 5.54 14.06 5.98
CA TYR A 119 4.54 13.09 5.56
C TYR A 119 4.32 13.14 4.04
N THR A 120 4.05 14.31 3.46
CA THR A 120 3.79 14.41 2.02
C THR A 120 4.99 14.07 1.15
N ALA A 121 6.19 14.44 1.58
CA ALA A 121 7.42 14.06 0.90
C ALA A 121 7.65 12.53 0.92
N GLY A 122 7.21 11.85 1.98
CA GLY A 122 7.39 10.41 2.16
C GLY A 122 6.34 9.52 1.47
N ILE A 123 5.11 9.99 1.26
CA ILE A 123 4.01 9.13 0.77
C ILE A 123 4.33 8.44 -0.56
N VAL A 124 4.65 9.22 -1.59
CA VAL A 124 4.82 8.71 -2.96
C VAL A 124 5.95 7.68 -3.06
N PRO A 125 7.20 7.97 -2.65
CA PRO A 125 8.27 6.99 -2.79
C PRO A 125 8.01 5.72 -1.96
N MET A 126 7.43 5.86 -0.77
CA MET A 126 7.19 4.72 0.11
C MET A 126 6.12 3.78 -0.42
N ILE A 127 5.02 4.33 -0.93
CA ILE A 127 3.96 3.51 -1.55
C ILE A 127 4.52 2.82 -2.81
N SER A 128 5.28 3.54 -3.65
CA SER A 128 5.87 2.95 -4.86
C SER A 128 6.82 1.78 -4.55
N LEU A 129 7.71 1.94 -3.57
CA LEU A 129 8.62 0.88 -3.15
C LEU A 129 7.88 -0.32 -2.57
N ALA A 130 6.92 -0.10 -1.67
CA ALA A 130 6.17 -1.17 -1.04
C ALA A 130 5.28 -1.92 -2.04
N MET A 131 4.50 -1.20 -2.86
CA MET A 131 3.62 -1.81 -3.86
C MET A 131 4.42 -2.51 -4.96
N GLY A 132 5.50 -1.90 -5.44
CA GLY A 132 6.41 -2.54 -6.39
C GLY A 132 6.98 -3.85 -5.86
N SER A 133 7.43 -3.85 -4.60
CA SER A 133 7.91 -5.07 -3.92
C SER A 133 6.80 -6.11 -3.75
N SER A 134 5.58 -5.68 -3.40
CA SER A 134 4.42 -6.57 -3.24
C SER A 134 4.11 -7.33 -4.53
N VAL A 135 4.09 -6.62 -5.67
CA VAL A 135 3.87 -7.21 -6.99
C VAL A 135 5.02 -8.17 -7.34
N GLY A 136 6.27 -7.78 -7.10
CA GLY A 136 7.42 -8.65 -7.33
C GLY A 136 7.36 -9.94 -6.53
N PHE A 137 7.05 -9.88 -5.23
CA PHE A 137 6.83 -11.07 -4.41
C PHE A 137 5.62 -11.89 -4.85
N ALA A 138 4.54 -11.26 -5.34
CA ALA A 138 3.36 -11.97 -5.83
C ALA A 138 3.69 -12.78 -7.09
N VAL A 139 4.46 -12.20 -8.01
CA VAL A 139 4.98 -12.88 -9.20
C VAL A 139 5.86 -14.06 -8.79
N LEU A 140 6.75 -13.88 -7.81
CA LEU A 140 7.61 -14.96 -7.31
C LEU A 140 6.80 -16.09 -6.63
N ALA A 141 5.76 -15.73 -5.87
CA ALA A 141 4.82 -16.69 -5.28
C ALA A 141 4.09 -17.49 -6.35
N TRP A 142 3.56 -16.82 -7.39
CA TRP A 142 2.95 -17.52 -8.53
C TRP A 142 3.96 -18.46 -9.16
N ARG A 143 5.16 -18.00 -9.52
CA ARG A 143 6.14 -18.85 -10.21
C ARG A 143 6.53 -20.09 -9.40
N SER A 144 6.57 -19.98 -8.08
CA SER A 144 6.82 -21.12 -7.20
C SER A 144 5.72 -22.20 -7.22
N THR A 145 4.50 -21.88 -7.70
CA THR A 145 3.46 -22.92 -7.91
C THR A 145 3.67 -23.73 -9.18
N LEU A 146 4.33 -23.16 -10.18
CA LEU A 146 4.56 -23.81 -11.48
C LEU A 146 5.75 -24.78 -11.45
N ALA A 147 6.68 -24.60 -10.50
CA ALA A 147 7.86 -25.46 -10.32
C ALA A 147 7.90 -26.02 -8.88
N PRO A 148 6.97 -26.92 -8.52
CA PRO A 148 6.95 -27.52 -7.19
C PRO A 148 8.23 -28.31 -6.93
N ARG A 149 8.87 -28.08 -5.77
CA ARG A 149 9.97 -28.92 -5.29
C ARG A 149 9.38 -30.09 -4.48
N LEU A 150 9.86 -31.30 -4.77
CA LEU A 150 9.63 -32.45 -3.91
C LEU A 150 10.25 -32.16 -2.54
N ALA A 151 9.49 -32.49 -1.49
CA ALA A 151 9.95 -32.37 -0.12
C ALA A 151 11.09 -33.37 0.14
N VAL A 152 11.95 -33.06 1.12
CA VAL A 152 13.17 -33.81 1.46
C VAL A 152 12.86 -35.25 1.89
N ASP A 153 11.65 -35.48 2.42
CA ASP A 153 11.12 -36.78 2.80
C ASP A 153 10.59 -37.60 1.61
N GLY A 154 10.50 -37.01 0.40
CA GLY A 154 10.06 -37.69 -0.82
C GLY A 154 8.54 -37.94 -0.90
N TYR A 155 7.78 -37.58 0.14
CA TYR A 155 6.35 -37.88 0.23
C TYR A 155 5.42 -36.67 0.05
N GLY A 156 5.95 -35.47 -0.27
CA GLY A 156 5.14 -34.26 -0.43
C GLY A 156 5.72 -33.18 -1.33
N VAL A 157 4.93 -32.13 -1.60
CA VAL A 157 5.37 -30.89 -2.26
C VAL A 157 5.65 -29.83 -1.21
N SER A 158 6.87 -29.30 -1.17
CA SER A 158 7.21 -28.22 -0.23
C SER A 158 6.62 -26.89 -0.72
N ASN A 159 5.64 -26.37 0.02
CA ASN A 159 5.02 -25.07 -0.24
C ASN A 159 5.67 -23.92 0.56
N VAL A 160 6.79 -24.18 1.27
CA VAL A 160 7.42 -23.20 2.17
C VAL A 160 7.80 -21.92 1.42
N ARG A 161 8.53 -22.06 0.30
CA ARG A 161 8.97 -20.93 -0.53
C ARG A 161 7.79 -20.07 -1.01
N ARG A 162 6.74 -20.72 -1.50
CA ARG A 162 5.50 -20.06 -1.94
C ARG A 162 4.86 -19.28 -0.80
N ASN A 163 4.66 -19.93 0.35
CA ASN A 163 3.99 -19.33 1.50
C ASN A 163 4.78 -18.14 2.05
N LEU A 164 6.12 -18.20 2.03
CA LEU A 164 6.97 -17.07 2.42
C LEU A 164 6.83 -15.88 1.45
N TYR A 165 6.81 -16.11 0.14
CA TYR A 165 6.54 -15.02 -0.81
C TYR A 165 5.12 -14.46 -0.68
N VAL A 166 4.11 -15.30 -0.45
CA VAL A 166 2.74 -14.83 -0.18
C VAL A 166 2.71 -13.97 1.10
N GLY A 167 3.38 -14.42 2.16
CA GLY A 167 3.51 -13.65 3.40
C GLY A 167 4.18 -12.29 3.16
N ALA A 168 5.26 -12.26 2.39
CA ALA A 168 5.93 -11.03 1.97
C ALA A 168 5.00 -10.10 1.17
N THR A 169 4.26 -10.63 0.19
CA THR A 169 3.26 -9.88 -0.60
C THR A 169 2.21 -9.25 0.30
N VAL A 170 1.61 -10.02 1.22
CA VAL A 170 0.57 -9.56 2.14
C VAL A 170 1.11 -8.49 3.08
N ALA A 171 2.32 -8.68 3.63
CA ALA A 171 2.95 -7.67 4.48
C ALA A 171 3.15 -6.34 3.74
N MET A 172 3.56 -6.38 2.48
CA MET A 172 3.73 -5.17 1.66
C MET A 172 2.39 -4.53 1.25
N ALA A 173 1.42 -5.33 0.79
CA ALA A 173 0.10 -4.85 0.38
C ALA A 173 -0.74 -4.34 1.56
N GLY A 174 -0.50 -4.89 2.76
CA GLY A 174 -1.15 -4.49 4.01
C GLY A 174 -0.84 -3.06 4.45
N LEU A 175 0.13 -2.39 3.82
CA LEU A 175 0.50 -1.00 4.11
C LEU A 175 -0.68 -0.02 3.98
N GLY A 176 -1.49 -0.18 2.94
CA GLY A 176 -2.65 0.67 2.67
C GLY A 176 -3.71 0.55 3.78
N PRO A 177 -4.26 -0.65 4.00
CA PRO A 177 -5.22 -0.89 5.09
C PRO A 177 -4.68 -0.49 6.47
N TYR A 178 -3.40 -0.76 6.76
CA TYR A 178 -2.76 -0.34 8.00
C TYR A 178 -2.79 1.18 8.17
N THR A 179 -2.38 1.92 7.14
CA THR A 179 -2.29 3.38 7.19
C THR A 179 -3.68 4.01 7.31
N LEU A 180 -4.66 3.53 6.55
CA LEU A 180 -6.02 4.06 6.61
C LEU A 180 -6.72 3.70 7.93
N GLY A 181 -6.61 2.44 8.38
CA GLY A 181 -7.33 1.95 9.55
C GLY A 181 -6.74 2.40 10.88
N LEU A 182 -5.42 2.31 11.04
CA LEU A 182 -4.76 2.58 12.34
C LEU A 182 -4.18 3.99 12.43
N MET A 183 -3.69 4.55 11.33
CA MET A 183 -3.06 5.89 11.34
C MET A 183 -4.00 7.00 10.86
N GLY A 184 -5.12 6.67 10.21
CA GLY A 184 -5.99 7.63 9.54
C GLY A 184 -6.42 8.80 10.44
N GLY A 185 -6.88 8.51 11.66
CA GLY A 185 -7.32 9.54 12.60
C GLY A 185 -6.20 10.49 13.03
N VAL A 186 -5.02 9.96 13.35
CA VAL A 186 -3.85 10.77 13.76
C VAL A 186 -3.35 11.63 12.59
N ILE A 187 -3.28 11.06 11.39
CA ILE A 187 -2.88 11.77 10.17
C ILE A 187 -3.85 12.92 9.89
N GLN A 188 -5.17 12.66 9.93
CA GLN A 188 -6.19 13.67 9.65
C GLN A 188 -6.12 14.84 10.64
N GLU A 189 -6.01 14.55 11.94
CA GLU A 189 -5.90 15.58 12.98
C GLU A 189 -4.63 16.43 12.80
N LEU A 190 -3.48 15.80 12.56
CA LEU A 190 -2.23 16.53 12.31
C LEU A 190 -2.30 17.37 11.02
N THR A 191 -2.96 16.88 9.96
CA THR A 191 -3.20 17.65 8.73
C THR A 191 -4.11 18.86 8.97
N VAL A 192 -5.16 18.71 9.79
CA VAL A 192 -6.06 19.81 10.15
C VAL A 192 -5.31 20.90 10.93
N ARG A 193 -4.43 20.52 11.86
CA ARG A 193 -3.55 21.44 12.61
C ARG A 193 -2.52 22.11 11.69
N ALA A 194 -1.89 21.35 10.81
CA ALA A 194 -0.86 21.85 9.89
C ALA A 194 -1.40 22.84 8.85
N THR A 195 -2.63 22.65 8.38
CA THR A 195 -3.29 23.53 7.41
C THR A 195 -3.99 24.72 8.06
N GLY A 196 -4.02 24.79 9.39
CA GLY A 196 -4.72 25.86 10.12
C GLY A 196 -6.24 25.83 9.98
N ARG A 197 -6.82 24.76 9.42
CA ARG A 197 -8.29 24.60 9.26
C ARG A 197 -9.00 24.39 10.60
N ALA A 198 -8.28 24.02 11.66
CA ALA A 198 -8.80 23.98 13.04
C ALA A 198 -9.31 25.34 13.55
N LYS A 199 -8.87 26.45 12.96
CA LYS A 199 -9.17 27.81 13.44
C LYS A 199 -10.65 28.22 13.35
N GLY A 200 -11.52 27.42 12.74
CA GLY A 200 -12.96 27.71 12.66
C GLY A 200 -13.78 27.35 13.92
N VAL A 201 -13.28 26.48 14.81
CA VAL A 201 -14.09 25.96 15.94
C VAL A 201 -13.64 26.48 17.31
N SER A 202 -12.40 27.02 17.43
CA SER A 202 -11.84 27.42 18.73
C SER A 202 -11.36 28.87 18.83
N GLN A 203 -11.75 29.77 17.92
CA GLN A 203 -11.39 31.20 18.00
C GLN A 203 -12.04 31.97 19.16
N VAL A 204 -12.82 31.34 20.02
CA VAL A 204 -13.36 31.96 21.24
C VAL A 204 -12.57 31.52 22.46
N LYS A 205 -11.37 32.10 22.64
CA LYS A 205 -10.84 32.58 23.94
C LYS A 205 -9.44 33.17 23.75
N LYS A 206 -9.35 34.50 23.90
CA LYS A 206 -8.13 35.20 24.37
C LYS A 206 -7.52 34.36 25.50
N GLY A 207 -6.29 33.87 25.45
CA GLY A 207 -5.08 34.56 25.02
C GLY A 207 -4.17 34.61 26.25
N GLY A 208 -3.57 33.49 26.60
CA GLY A 208 -2.61 33.35 27.69
C GLY A 208 -1.65 32.21 27.40
N ALA A 209 -0.40 32.32 27.87
CA ALA A 209 0.67 31.35 27.62
C ALA A 209 0.28 29.89 27.94
N ALA A 210 -0.65 29.69 28.88
CA ALA A 210 -1.20 28.37 29.23
C ALA A 210 -1.93 27.67 28.08
N ALA A 211 -2.67 28.41 27.23
CA ALA A 211 -3.40 27.82 26.10
C ALA A 211 -2.45 27.35 25.00
N THR A 212 -1.42 28.14 24.70
CA THR A 212 -0.38 27.79 23.72
C THR A 212 0.40 26.54 24.14
N ASN A 213 0.70 26.41 25.43
CA ASN A 213 1.37 25.23 25.97
C ASN A 213 0.50 23.96 25.86
N SER A 214 -0.82 24.07 26.07
CA SER A 214 -1.73 22.92 25.91
C SER A 214 -1.75 22.42 24.47
N GLU A 215 -1.89 23.32 23.49
CA GLU A 215 -1.91 22.97 22.06
C GLU A 215 -0.59 22.31 21.62
N LEU A 216 0.54 22.80 22.14
CA LEU A 216 1.85 22.20 21.89
C LEU A 216 1.95 20.77 22.44
N VAL A 217 1.52 20.55 23.69
CA VAL A 217 1.56 19.23 24.32
C VAL A 217 0.70 18.23 23.54
N GLU A 218 -0.52 18.61 23.15
CA GLU A 218 -1.39 17.75 22.34
C GLU A 218 -0.78 17.45 20.96
N THR A 219 -0.22 18.45 20.29
CA THR A 219 0.39 18.27 18.97
C THR A 219 1.62 17.36 19.06
N ARG A 220 2.43 17.50 20.12
CA ARG A 220 3.56 16.61 20.40
C ARG A 220 3.08 15.17 20.63
N GLN A 221 2.04 14.96 21.43
CA GLN A 221 1.47 13.63 21.66
C GLN A 221 0.96 12.98 20.36
N LEU A 222 0.33 13.76 19.47
CA LEU A 222 -0.10 13.26 18.16
C LEU A 222 1.09 12.86 17.29
N VAL A 223 2.15 13.67 17.24
CA VAL A 223 3.37 13.34 16.48
C VAL A 223 4.08 12.12 17.06
N GLU A 224 4.13 11.97 18.39
CA GLU A 224 4.67 10.77 19.07
C GLU A 224 3.86 9.52 18.74
N SER A 225 2.53 9.62 18.82
CA SER A 225 1.62 8.53 18.47
C SER A 225 1.78 8.11 17.01
N TRP A 226 1.86 9.08 16.09
CA TRP A 226 2.16 8.84 14.68
C TRP A 226 3.52 8.16 14.51
N GLY A 227 4.55 8.64 15.20
CA GLY A 227 5.91 8.06 15.16
C GLY A 227 5.94 6.61 15.61
N ARG A 228 5.21 6.27 16.69
CA ARG A 228 5.09 4.89 17.17
C ARG A 228 4.36 3.97 16.18
N LEU A 229 3.27 4.44 15.57
CA LEU A 229 2.56 3.68 14.53
C LEU A 229 3.44 3.51 13.27
N ASN A 230 4.15 4.56 12.87
CA ASN A 230 5.08 4.52 11.75
C ASN A 230 6.25 3.55 11.98
N PHE A 231 6.72 3.42 13.23
CA PHE A 231 7.71 2.43 13.61
C PHE A 231 7.20 0.99 13.39
N TRP A 232 6.01 0.67 13.90
CA TRP A 232 5.39 -0.65 13.71
C TRP A 232 5.16 -0.97 12.24
N ARG A 233 4.78 0.03 11.44
CA ARG A 233 4.69 -0.08 9.98
C ARG A 233 6.04 -0.48 9.37
N GLY A 234 7.14 0.13 9.84
CA GLY A 234 8.49 -0.23 9.45
C GLY A 234 8.87 -1.67 9.80
N ILE A 235 8.51 -2.14 11.01
CA ILE A 235 8.73 -3.53 11.44
C ILE A 235 7.97 -4.50 10.54
N MET A 236 6.70 -4.23 10.23
CA MET A 236 5.90 -5.06 9.32
C MET A 236 6.56 -5.20 7.93
N LEU A 237 7.06 -4.10 7.37
CA LEU A 237 7.79 -4.11 6.11
C LEU A 237 9.11 -4.90 6.23
N LEU A 238 9.83 -4.73 7.33
CA LEU A 238 11.06 -5.49 7.58
C LEU A 238 10.79 -7.00 7.65
N THR A 239 9.68 -7.41 8.28
CA THR A 239 9.23 -8.80 8.29
C THR A 239 8.96 -9.31 6.88
N GLY A 240 8.27 -8.54 6.04
CA GLY A 240 8.03 -8.91 4.64
C GLY A 240 9.32 -9.05 3.83
N ALA A 241 10.28 -8.14 4.02
CA ALA A 241 11.61 -8.24 3.39
C ALA A 241 12.36 -9.51 3.87
N GLY A 242 12.33 -9.79 5.17
CA GLY A 242 12.92 -10.99 5.76
C GLY A 242 12.30 -12.29 5.23
N MET A 243 10.98 -12.33 5.07
CA MET A 243 10.28 -13.45 4.44
C MET A 243 10.73 -13.64 2.97
N GLY A 244 10.90 -12.55 2.22
CA GLY A 244 11.41 -12.58 0.86
C GLY A 244 12.84 -13.13 0.75
N VAL A 245 13.71 -12.76 1.69
CA VAL A 245 15.08 -13.32 1.80
C VAL A 245 15.01 -14.80 2.13
N ALA A 246 14.25 -15.19 3.16
CA ALA A 246 14.10 -16.58 3.56
C ALA A 246 13.56 -17.46 2.40
N ALA A 247 12.58 -16.97 1.65
CA ALA A 247 12.03 -17.65 0.47
C ALA A 247 13.06 -17.82 -0.67
N THR A 248 14.03 -16.90 -0.76
CA THR A 248 15.08 -16.96 -1.77
C THR A 248 16.15 -17.98 -1.41
N LEU A 249 16.39 -18.21 -0.12
CA LEU A 249 17.36 -19.17 0.40
C LEU A 249 16.80 -20.61 0.53
N SER A 250 15.47 -20.79 0.54
CA SER A 250 14.78 -22.08 0.58
C SER A 250 14.66 -22.76 -0.78
#